data_AF-A0A944LBP8-F1
#
_entry.id   AF-A0A944LBP8-F1
#
_cell.length_a   1.000
_cell.length_b   1.000
_cell.length_c   1.000
_cell.angle_alpha   90.00
_cell.angle_beta   90.00
_cell.angle_gamma   90.00
#
_symmetry.space_group_name_H-M   'P 1'
#
loop_
_entity.id
_entity.type
_entity.pdbx_description
1 polymer ?
#
loop_
_entity_poly.entity_id
_entity_poly.type
_entity_poly.pdbx_seq_one_letter_code
_entity_poly.pdbx_strand_id
1 'polypeptide(L)' 'MNKITGAQDAAAAGKTDAACSKLPDFLGQVADFRAAGKLTAAQATELSADGTRIRAALGC' A
#
# COMPACT_ATOMS: atom_id res chain seq x y z
N MET A 1 11.40 -12.17 2.53
CA MET A 1 11.78 -10.81 2.10
C MET A 1 10.58 -9.87 2.24
N ASN A 2 10.67 -8.90 3.16
CA ASN A 2 9.59 -7.98 3.53
C ASN A 2 9.28 -7.00 2.40
N LYS A 3 8.01 -6.96 1.97
CA LYS A 3 7.53 -5.99 0.97
C LYS A 3 7.45 -4.55 1.51
N ILE A 4 7.45 -4.39 2.84
CA ILE A 4 7.51 -3.09 3.53
C ILE A 4 8.80 -2.34 3.23
N THR A 5 9.92 -3.06 3.06
CA THR A 5 11.22 -2.42 2.77
C THR A 5 11.21 -1.75 1.39
N GLY A 6 10.59 -2.37 0.38
CA GLY A 6 10.52 -1.79 -0.97
C GLY A 6 9.72 -0.48 -1.07
N ALA A 7 8.70 -0.31 -0.23
CA ALA A 7 7.94 0.93 -0.14
C ALA A 7 8.73 2.03 0.61
N GLN A 8 9.45 1.66 1.67
CA GLN A 8 10.33 2.57 2.41
C GLN A 8 11.55 3.00 1.57
N ASP A 9 12.15 2.09 0.81
CA ASP A 9 13.29 2.36 -0.08
C ASP A 9 12.89 3.26 -1.25
N ALA A 10 11.68 3.11 -1.80
CA ALA A 10 11.17 4.00 -2.85
C ALA A 10 10.85 5.42 -2.35
N ALA A 11 10.38 5.54 -1.11
CA ALA A 11 10.17 6.81 -0.43
C ALA A 11 11.52 7.52 -0.16
N ALA A 12 12.53 6.78 0.29
CA ALA A 12 13.88 7.29 0.52
C ALA A 12 14.63 7.66 -0.77
N ALA A 13 14.29 7.04 -1.91
CA ALA A 13 14.91 7.29 -3.20
C ALA A 13 14.35 8.50 -3.98
N GLY A 14 13.46 9.32 -3.39
CA GLY A 14 12.84 10.45 -4.08
C GLY A 14 11.89 10.05 -5.21
N LYS A 15 11.45 8.77 -5.23
CA LYS A 15 10.44 8.23 -6.16
C LYS A 15 9.07 8.20 -5.51
N THR A 16 8.79 9.22 -4.71
CA THR A 16 7.49 9.54 -4.13
C THR A 16 6.40 9.43 -5.19
N ASP A 17 6.59 10.02 -6.39
CA ASP A 17 5.60 9.98 -7.47
C ASP A 17 5.28 8.55 -7.95
N ALA A 18 6.29 7.69 -8.05
CA ALA A 18 6.09 6.29 -8.45
C ALA A 18 5.42 5.48 -7.34
N ALA A 19 5.74 5.76 -6.07
CA ALA A 19 5.07 5.14 -4.93
C ALA A 19 3.60 5.60 -4.84
N CYS A 20 3.34 6.90 -5.00
CA CYS A 20 2.01 7.49 -5.07
C CYS A 20 1.18 6.93 -6.23
N SER A 21 1.78 6.74 -7.40
CA SER A 21 1.10 6.17 -8.58
C SER A 21 0.75 4.69 -8.40
N LYS A 22 1.52 3.94 -7.61
CA LYS A 22 1.29 2.50 -7.34
C LYS A 22 0.41 2.24 -6.12
N LEU A 23 0.12 3.28 -5.34
CA LEU A 23 -0.68 3.18 -4.12
C LEU A 23 -2.16 2.86 -4.41
N PRO A 24 -2.80 3.46 -5.44
CA PRO A 24 -4.13 3.03 -5.90
C PRO A 24 -4.16 1.56 -6.33
N ASP A 25 -3.14 1.10 -7.07
CA ASP A 25 -3.05 -0.31 -7.51
C ASP A 25 -2.95 -1.26 -6.31
N PHE A 26 -2.18 -0.89 -5.30
CA PHE A 26 -2.08 -1.67 -4.06
C PHE A 26 -3.43 -1.74 -3.33
N LEU A 27 -4.13 -0.62 -3.18
CA LEU A 27 -5.45 -0.58 -2.54
C LEU A 27 -6.49 -1.39 -3.34
N GLY A 28 -6.41 -1.34 -4.68
CA GLY A 28 -7.20 -2.19 -5.57
C GLY A 28 -6.95 -3.68 -5.32
N GLN A 29 -5.68 -4.09 -5.26
CA GLN A 29 -5.32 -5.48 -4.95
C GLN A 29 -5.79 -5.92 -3.55
N VAL A 30 -5.76 -5.05 -2.55
CA VAL A 30 -6.29 -5.36 -1.21
C VAL A 30 -7.80 -5.61 -1.27
N ALA A 31 -8.55 -4.80 -2.03
CA ALA A 31 -9.97 -5.01 -2.25
C ALA A 31 -10.25 -6.33 -3.00
N ASP A 32 -9.49 -6.62 -4.06
CA ASP A 32 -9.62 -7.84 -4.84
C ASP A 32 -9.31 -9.08 -4.01
N PHE A 33 -8.25 -9.06 -3.19
CA PHE A 33 -7.91 -10.17 -2.31
C PHE A 33 -8.92 -10.36 -1.18
N ARG A 34 -9.55 -9.29 -0.70
CA ARG A 34 -10.69 -9.40 0.22
C ARG A 34 -11.89 -10.05 -0.47
N ALA A 35 -12.25 -9.59 -1.68
CA ALA A 35 -13.36 -10.15 -2.44
C ALA A 35 -13.14 -11.63 -2.79
N ALA A 36 -11.89 -12.02 -3.06
CA ALA A 36 -11.49 -13.40 -3.31
C ALA A 36 -11.36 -14.26 -2.03
N GLY A 37 -11.66 -13.72 -0.84
CA GLY A 37 -11.55 -14.43 0.44
C GLY A 37 -10.11 -14.74 0.88
N LYS A 38 -9.11 -14.14 0.22
CA LYS A 38 -7.68 -14.30 0.56
C LYS A 38 -7.24 -13.40 1.71
N LEU A 39 -8.01 -12.36 2.00
CA LEU A 39 -7.84 -11.49 3.16
C LEU A 39 -9.11 -11.51 4.00
N THR A 40 -8.94 -11.62 5.31
CA THR A 40 -10.02 -11.31 6.26
C THR A 40 -10.35 -9.82 6.22
N ALA A 41 -11.53 -9.45 6.71
CA ALA A 41 -11.92 -8.05 6.84
C ALA A 41 -10.92 -7.24 7.68
N ALA A 42 -10.39 -7.83 8.76
CA ALA A 42 -9.37 -7.21 9.60
C ALA A 42 -8.07 -6.94 8.82
N GLN A 43 -7.54 -7.95 8.11
CA GLN A 43 -6.31 -7.80 7.33
C GLN A 43 -6.46 -6.79 6.20
N ALA A 44 -7.60 -6.79 5.50
CA ALA A 44 -7.86 -5.80 4.44
C ALA A 44 -7.96 -4.38 4.99
N THR A 45 -8.54 -4.22 6.19
CA THR A 45 -8.64 -2.92 6.87
C THR A 45 -7.27 -2.41 7.29
N GLU A 46 -6.43 -3.27 7.87
CA GLU A 46 -5.08 -2.94 8.31
C GLU A 46 -4.21 -2.53 7.11
N LEU A 47 -4.20 -3.32 6.04
CA LEU A 47 -3.45 -3.02 4.81
C LEU A 47 -3.91 -1.72 4.14
N SER A 48 -5.22 -1.45 4.14
CA SER A 48 -5.76 -0.19 3.59
C SER A 48 -5.37 1.02 4.45
N ALA A 49 -5.37 0.87 5.77
CA ALA A 49 -4.93 1.91 6.70
C ALA A 49 -3.44 2.23 6.51
N ASP A 50 -2.60 1.21 6.35
CA ASP A 50 -1.17 1.39 6.10
C ASP A 50 -0.91 2.04 4.74
N GLY A 51 -1.61 1.61 3.68
CA GLY A 51 -1.57 2.30 2.39
C GLY A 51 -1.90 3.79 2.53
N THR A 52 -2.98 4.12 3.24
CA THR A 52 -3.39 5.51 3.46
C THR A 52 -2.35 6.33 4.25
N ARG A 53 -1.74 5.73 5.27
CA ARG A 53 -0.65 6.37 6.05
C ARG A 53 0.58 6.63 5.18
N ILE A 54 0.96 5.67 4.35
CA ILE A 54 2.07 5.82 3.40
C ILE A 54 1.76 6.97 2.44
N ARG A 55 0.55 7.03 1.89
CA ARG A 55 0.10 8.10 1.01
C ARG A 55 0.30 9.48 1.66
N ALA A 56 -0.24 9.64 2.88
CA ALA A 56 -0.11 10.87 3.66
C ALA A 56 1.35 11.23 4.01
N ALA A 57 2.19 10.24 4.32
CA ALA A 57 3.61 10.45 4.60
C ALA A 57 4.40 10.87 3.34
N LEU A 58 3.97 10.43 2.17
CA LEU A 58 4.56 10.79 0.88
C LEU A 58 4.06 12.14 0.33
N GLY A 59 3.00 12.71 0.89
CA GLY A 59 2.43 13.98 0.43
C GLY A 59 1.56 13.85 -0.83
N CYS A 60 1.02 12.65 -1.06
CA CYS A 60 0.00 12.34 -2.04
C CYS A 60 -1.24 11.72 -1.35
#